data_AF-A0A7S0CU89-F1
#
_entry.id   AF-A0A7S0CU89-F1
#
_cell.length_a   1.000
_cell.length_b   1.000
_cell.length_c   1.000
_cell.angle_alpha   90.00
_cell.angle_beta   90.00
_cell.angle_gamma   90.00
#
_symmetry.space_group_name_H-M   'P 1'
#
loop_
_entity.id
_entity.type
_entity.pdbx_description
1 polymer ?
#
loop_
_entity_poly.entity_id
_entity_poly.type
_entity_poly.pdbx_seq_one_letter_code
_entity_poly.pdbx_strand_id
1 'polypeptide(L)'
;MVPVLLGLYVLGILGATPRLIQRRIASGAFPRAIHVSGREGGVRGRADGPGERDVVRRKVIGRTPRGYSLFEALVDEDDDKSSWTRVSAEVGIVGERSLETFYISKLLKDSNLITVSLPRPAGITFSPDSKGFVRVVEIDKNTASGQLSALSRLGVKKGVGAAMIGDILRAVTTTTLDVPVTASLTGELSGVKRRVVLFGVDQEPWSRVSTALAKGSVSDGDLVMVLERPGEESAARDFQIDEELGLDEDSLPSREGGIYDPVSDEKGRESFNWLLLFGSLSFLSLILTGFS
;
A
#
# COMPACT_ATOMS: atom_id res chain seq x y z
N MET A 1 35.63 -64.42 22.66
CA MET A 1 35.40 -63.29 21.74
C MET A 1 34.18 -62.54 22.22
N VAL A 2 34.32 -61.22 22.32
CA VAL A 2 33.46 -60.27 23.04
C VAL A 2 32.16 -60.00 22.28
N PRO A 3 30.99 -59.87 22.96
CA PRO A 3 29.73 -59.44 22.36
C PRO A 3 29.59 -57.91 22.43
N VAL A 4 28.92 -57.29 21.46
CA VAL A 4 28.48 -55.88 21.56
C VAL A 4 27.01 -55.77 21.19
N LEU A 5 26.26 -55.26 22.18
CA LEU A 5 24.88 -54.78 22.11
C LEU A 5 24.72 -53.63 21.11
N LEU A 6 23.54 -53.53 20.50
CA LEU A 6 22.87 -52.24 20.42
C LEU A 6 21.34 -52.45 20.48
N GLY A 7 20.73 -51.96 21.55
CA GLY A 7 19.29 -51.94 21.74
C GLY A 7 18.64 -50.74 21.07
N LEU A 8 17.41 -50.94 20.59
CA LEU A 8 16.50 -49.86 20.20
C LEU A 8 15.38 -49.79 21.25
N TYR A 9 15.38 -48.69 21.98
CA TYR A 9 14.38 -48.27 22.95
C TYR A 9 13.95 -46.86 22.52
N VAL A 10 12.77 -46.70 21.91
CA VAL A 10 11.95 -45.46 21.96
C VAL A 10 10.50 -45.90 21.69
N LEU A 11 9.73 -46.23 22.73
CA LEU A 11 8.86 -45.33 23.51
C LEU A 11 7.74 -44.69 22.67
N GLY A 12 6.54 -45.26 22.83
CA GLY A 12 5.30 -44.66 22.36
C GLY A 12 4.96 -43.41 23.15
N ILE A 13 4.43 -42.41 22.44
CA ILE A 13 3.77 -41.27 23.04
C ILE A 13 2.33 -41.24 22.54
N LEU A 14 1.45 -41.37 23.53
CA LEU A 14 0.00 -41.20 23.53
C LEU A 14 -0.49 -40.05 22.65
N GLY A 15 -1.54 -40.34 21.90
CA GLY A 15 -2.38 -39.34 21.26
C GLY A 15 -3.06 -38.42 22.27
N ALA A 16 -2.86 -37.12 22.10
CA ALA A 16 -3.68 -36.07 22.68
C ALA A 16 -4.29 -35.27 21.52
N THR A 17 -5.57 -35.50 21.25
CA THR A 17 -6.38 -34.72 20.31
C THR A 17 -6.78 -33.38 20.95
N PRO A 18 -6.45 -32.22 20.38
CA PRO A 18 -7.09 -30.98 20.77
C PRO A 18 -8.46 -30.86 20.08
N ARG A 19 -9.51 -30.86 20.90
CA ARG A 19 -10.88 -30.48 20.53
C ARG A 19 -10.88 -29.03 20.04
N LEU A 20 -11.04 -28.84 18.73
CA LEU A 20 -11.26 -27.52 18.15
C LEU A 20 -12.75 -27.17 18.13
N ILE A 21 -12.97 -26.01 18.73
CA ILE A 21 -14.21 -25.26 18.95
C ILE A 21 -15.00 -25.10 17.65
N GLN A 22 -16.17 -25.74 17.57
CA GLN A 22 -17.25 -25.36 16.67
C GLN A 22 -18.19 -24.38 17.40
N ARG A 23 -18.22 -23.14 16.94
CA ARG A 23 -19.22 -22.08 17.15
C ARG A 23 -18.66 -20.87 16.37
N ARG A 24 -19.35 -20.14 15.49
CA ARG A 24 -20.76 -19.97 15.16
C ARG A 24 -20.74 -19.07 13.91
N ILE A 25 -20.86 -19.62 12.69
CA ILE A 25 -21.09 -18.79 11.49
C ILE A 25 -22.58 -18.52 11.45
N ALA A 26 -22.98 -17.40 12.04
CA ALA A 26 -24.32 -16.85 11.91
C ALA A 26 -24.31 -15.86 10.73
N SER A 27 -24.97 -16.28 9.66
CA SER A 27 -25.94 -15.50 8.87
C SER A 27 -25.80 -13.97 8.84
N GLY A 28 -25.58 -13.42 7.65
CA GLY A 28 -25.71 -11.98 7.43
C GLY A 28 -25.69 -11.56 5.96
N ALA A 29 -26.80 -11.80 5.26
CA ALA A 29 -27.33 -11.02 4.14
C ALA A 29 -26.38 -10.59 2.99
N PHE A 30 -26.51 -11.29 1.86
CA PHE A 30 -26.25 -10.72 0.54
C PHE A 30 -27.13 -9.46 0.33
N PRO A 31 -26.57 -8.30 -0.07
CA PRO A 31 -27.41 -7.24 -0.59
C PRO A 31 -27.96 -7.64 -1.96
N ARG A 32 -29.29 -7.59 -2.03
CA ARG A 32 -30.16 -7.81 -3.17
C ARG A 32 -29.72 -7.04 -4.41
N ALA A 33 -29.87 -7.69 -5.56
CA ALA A 33 -29.91 -7.05 -6.87
C ALA A 33 -30.79 -5.79 -6.84
N ILE A 34 -30.21 -4.65 -7.21
CA ILE A 34 -30.96 -3.40 -7.31
C ILE A 34 -31.85 -3.50 -8.54
N HIS A 35 -33.15 -3.45 -8.24
CA HIS A 35 -34.26 -3.38 -9.16
C HIS A 35 -34.13 -2.10 -10.01
N VAL A 36 -33.93 -2.24 -11.32
CA VAL A 36 -34.09 -1.14 -12.28
C VAL A 36 -35.60 -0.94 -12.45
N SER A 37 -36.20 0.02 -11.74
CA SER A 37 -37.60 0.38 -11.96
C SER A 37 -37.71 1.32 -13.15
N GLY A 38 -38.50 0.91 -14.13
CA GLY A 38 -38.77 1.60 -15.36
C GLY A 38 -39.38 2.99 -15.18
N ARG A 39 -39.06 3.79 -16.18
CA ARG A 39 -39.62 5.07 -16.56
C ARG A 39 -41.08 4.89 -17.00
N GLU A 40 -42.01 5.61 -16.36
CA GLU A 40 -43.31 6.09 -16.87
C GLU A 40 -43.94 6.92 -15.73
N GLY A 41 -44.23 8.20 -15.88
CA GLY A 41 -45.47 8.71 -16.49
C GLY A 41 -45.96 9.85 -15.57
N GLY A 42 -46.34 10.99 -16.15
CA GLY A 42 -46.45 12.26 -15.43
C GLY A 42 -47.70 12.44 -14.55
N VAL A 43 -47.62 13.38 -13.60
CA VAL A 43 -48.77 14.10 -13.02
C VAL A 43 -48.34 15.53 -12.71
N ARG A 44 -49.00 16.52 -13.33
CA ARG A 44 -48.97 17.92 -12.91
C ARG A 44 -49.91 18.06 -11.72
N GLY A 45 -49.42 18.56 -10.59
CA GLY A 45 -50.25 18.84 -9.43
C GLY A 45 -49.57 19.71 -8.39
N ARG A 46 -49.94 21.00 -8.42
CA ARG A 46 -50.22 21.92 -7.30
C ARG A 46 -49.16 22.17 -6.20
N ALA A 47 -48.96 23.46 -5.95
CA ALA A 47 -48.19 24.06 -4.87
C ALA A 47 -48.74 23.70 -3.47
N ASP A 48 -47.84 23.47 -2.50
CA ASP A 48 -47.85 24.10 -1.17
C ASP A 48 -46.64 23.66 -0.32
N GLY A 49 -46.03 24.64 0.37
CA GLY A 49 -45.05 24.46 1.45
C GLY A 49 -43.59 24.78 1.10
N PRO A 50 -42.87 25.60 1.89
CA PRO A 50 -41.40 25.62 1.86
C PRO A 50 -40.89 24.33 2.52
N GLY A 51 -41.04 23.23 1.78
CA GLY A 51 -40.48 21.94 2.15
C GLY A 51 -38.97 22.06 2.24
N GLU A 52 -38.46 21.68 3.40
CA GLU A 52 -37.10 21.24 3.67
C GLU A 52 -36.51 20.64 2.39
N ARG A 53 -35.68 21.43 1.70
CA ARG A 53 -35.03 20.97 0.48
C ARG A 53 -34.09 19.87 0.95
N ASP A 54 -34.47 18.62 0.69
CA ASP A 54 -33.54 17.50 0.69
C ASP A 54 -32.34 17.93 -0.15
N VAL A 55 -31.28 18.36 0.53
CA VAL A 55 -29.99 18.59 -0.08
C VAL A 55 -29.55 17.20 -0.49
N VAL A 56 -29.79 16.87 -1.76
CA VAL A 56 -29.31 15.64 -2.39
C VAL A 56 -27.79 15.70 -2.31
N ARG A 57 -27.23 15.13 -1.24
CA ARG A 57 -25.79 15.03 -1.01
C ARG A 57 -25.19 14.36 -2.23
N ARG A 58 -24.32 15.08 -2.95
CA ARG A 58 -23.64 14.51 -4.11
C ARG A 58 -22.52 13.61 -3.60
N LYS A 59 -22.72 12.30 -3.74
CA LYS A 59 -21.65 11.32 -3.62
C LYS A 59 -20.81 11.34 -4.87
N VAL A 60 -19.53 11.66 -4.73
CA VAL A 60 -18.54 11.52 -5.79
C VAL A 60 -17.80 10.21 -5.60
N ILE A 61 -17.63 9.46 -6.70
CA ILE A 61 -16.79 8.27 -6.71
C ILE A 61 -15.34 8.75 -6.90
N GLY A 62 -14.55 8.66 -5.83
CA GLY A 62 -13.13 9.01 -5.80
C GLY A 62 -12.23 7.78 -5.85
N ARG A 63 -10.98 7.94 -6.30
CA ARG A 63 -9.96 6.88 -6.24
C ARG A 63 -9.09 7.05 -5.00
N THR A 64 -8.90 5.99 -4.22
CA THR A 64 -8.00 5.97 -3.06
C THR A 64 -6.88 4.96 -3.28
N PRO A 65 -5.60 5.36 -3.17
CA PRO A 65 -4.47 4.45 -3.31
C PRO A 65 -4.30 3.60 -2.04
N ARG A 66 -4.11 2.29 -2.19
CA ARG A 66 -3.74 1.38 -1.08
C ARG A 66 -2.81 0.29 -1.60
N GLY A 67 -1.55 0.35 -1.21
CA GLY A 67 -0.49 -0.42 -1.86
C GLY A 67 -0.44 -0.10 -3.36
N TYR A 68 -0.32 -1.14 -4.19
CA TYR A 68 -0.34 -1.01 -5.66
C TYR A 68 -1.75 -0.94 -6.27
N SER A 69 -2.79 -1.06 -5.45
CA SER A 69 -4.18 -1.13 -5.92
C SER A 69 -4.91 0.21 -5.75
N LEU A 70 -5.87 0.45 -6.63
CA LEU A 70 -6.79 1.59 -6.54
C LEU A 70 -8.14 1.09 -6.07
N PHE A 71 -8.70 1.76 -5.08
CA PHE A 71 -10.04 1.50 -4.57
C PHE A 71 -10.95 2.65 -4.95
N GLU A 72 -12.16 2.33 -5.41
CA GLU A 72 -13.22 3.33 -5.58
C GLU A 72 -13.86 3.58 -4.21
N ALA A 73 -13.78 4.82 -3.73
CA ALA A 73 -14.38 5.28 -2.50
C ALA A 73 -15.55 6.22 -2.83
N LEU A 74 -16.67 6.04 -2.15
CA LEU A 74 -17.75 7.03 -2.17
C LEU A 74 -17.38 8.15 -1.21
N VAL A 75 -17.09 9.33 -1.76
CA VAL A 75 -16.74 10.54 -1.02
C VAL A 75 -17.94 11.48 -1.05
N ASP A 76 -18.45 11.83 0.12
CA ASP A 76 -19.47 12.88 0.25
C ASP A 76 -18.77 14.25 0.14
N GLU A 77 -19.06 15.03 -0.90
CA GLU A 77 -18.42 16.35 -1.13
C GLU A 77 -18.79 17.41 -0.07
N ASP A 78 -19.98 17.30 0.52
CA ASP A 78 -20.56 18.32 1.41
C ASP A 78 -20.18 18.14 2.90
N ASP A 79 -19.41 17.10 3.26
CA ASP A 79 -18.85 17.03 4.59
C ASP A 79 -17.60 17.94 4.63
N ASP A 80 -17.78 19.20 5.05
CA ASP A 80 -16.71 20.12 5.47
C ASP A 80 -15.87 19.56 6.64
N LYS A 81 -16.28 18.41 7.19
CA LYS A 81 -15.57 17.58 8.18
C LYS A 81 -14.96 16.31 7.58
N SER A 82 -15.05 16.11 6.28
CA SER A 82 -14.61 14.87 5.64
C SER A 82 -13.10 14.76 5.79
N SER A 83 -12.69 13.63 6.36
CA SER A 83 -11.30 13.25 6.54
C SER A 83 -10.47 13.29 5.24
N TRP A 84 -11.12 13.39 4.08
CA TRP A 84 -10.54 13.18 2.76
C TRP A 84 -10.05 14.48 2.14
N THR A 85 -8.80 14.49 1.67
CA THR A 85 -8.23 15.58 0.89
C THR A 85 -7.99 15.12 -0.54
N ARG A 86 -8.37 15.97 -1.49
CA ARG A 86 -8.14 15.77 -2.91
C ARG A 86 -6.66 16.00 -3.23
N VAL A 87 -6.04 15.04 -3.90
CA VAL A 87 -4.65 15.10 -4.34
C VAL A 87 -4.57 14.75 -5.82
N SER A 88 -3.80 15.50 -6.58
CA SER A 88 -3.59 15.23 -8.01
C SER A 88 -2.17 14.73 -8.25
N ALA A 89 -2.02 13.63 -9.00
CA ALA A 89 -0.72 13.06 -9.34
C ALA A 89 -0.69 12.59 -10.79
N GLU A 90 0.45 12.79 -11.46
CA GLU A 90 0.68 12.28 -12.82
C GLU A 90 1.00 10.79 -12.77
N VAL A 91 0.07 9.96 -13.25
CA VAL A 91 0.20 8.50 -13.29
C VAL A 91 -0.17 7.99 -14.68
N GLY A 92 0.17 6.74 -14.99
CA GLY A 92 -0.08 6.15 -16.30
C GLY A 92 1.16 5.50 -16.90
N ILE A 93 1.10 5.18 -18.19
CA ILE A 93 2.23 4.60 -18.92
C ILE A 93 3.36 5.64 -19.00
N VAL A 94 4.62 5.21 -18.85
CA VAL A 94 5.77 6.11 -19.00
C VAL A 94 5.77 6.72 -20.40
N GLY A 95 5.74 8.06 -20.48
CA GLY A 95 5.59 8.83 -21.73
C GLY A 95 4.15 9.25 -22.06
N GLU A 96 3.14 8.58 -21.48
CA GLU A 96 1.70 8.84 -21.69
C GLU A 96 0.99 9.01 -20.34
N ARG A 97 1.59 9.80 -19.44
CA ARG A 97 1.03 10.06 -18.10
C ARG A 97 -0.09 11.09 -18.19
N SER A 98 -1.11 10.92 -17.36
CA SER A 98 -2.19 11.89 -17.19
C SER A 98 -2.34 12.26 -15.71
N LEU A 99 -2.82 13.48 -15.47
CA LEU A 99 -3.10 13.94 -14.12
C LEU A 99 -4.37 13.24 -13.61
N GLU A 100 -4.22 12.32 -12.67
CA GLU A 100 -5.35 11.67 -11.99
C GLU A 100 -5.60 12.31 -10.63
N THR A 101 -6.87 12.29 -10.21
CA THR A 101 -7.31 12.77 -8.91
C THR A 101 -7.51 11.59 -7.96
N PHE A 102 -6.91 11.70 -6.78
CA PHE A 102 -7.01 10.77 -5.68
C PHE A 102 -7.58 11.45 -4.44
N TYR A 103 -8.17 10.65 -3.55
CA TYR A 103 -8.69 11.08 -2.26
C TYR A 103 -7.95 10.31 -1.17
N ILE A 104 -7.26 11.05 -0.30
CA ILE A 104 -6.47 10.50 0.81
C ILE A 104 -7.02 11.06 2.12
N SER A 105 -7.33 10.18 3.07
CA SER A 105 -7.83 10.59 4.38
C SER A 105 -6.68 11.04 5.28
N LYS A 106 -6.78 12.17 5.97
CA LYS A 106 -5.82 12.57 7.01
C LYS A 106 -5.78 11.53 8.13
N LEU A 107 -4.59 11.21 8.65
CA LEU A 107 -4.45 10.34 9.83
C LEU A 107 -4.55 11.14 11.12
N LEU A 108 -4.05 12.37 11.08
CA LEU A 108 -4.02 13.29 12.22
C LEU A 108 -5.15 14.31 12.09
N LYS A 109 -5.68 14.75 13.23
CA LYS A 109 -6.79 15.71 13.29
C LYS A 109 -6.38 17.10 12.82
N ASP A 110 -5.21 17.55 13.28
CA ASP A 110 -4.67 18.88 13.02
C ASP A 110 -3.42 18.77 12.13
N SER A 111 -3.63 18.37 10.88
CA SER A 111 -2.55 18.17 9.90
C SER A 111 -2.93 18.69 8.52
N ASN A 112 -1.91 18.83 7.68
CA ASN A 112 -2.06 19.25 6.29
C ASN A 112 -1.41 18.23 5.36
N LEU A 113 -2.17 17.79 4.35
CA LEU A 113 -1.62 16.99 3.27
C LEU A 113 -0.95 17.92 2.26
N ILE A 114 0.30 17.61 1.93
CA ILE A 114 1.11 18.34 0.96
C ILE A 114 1.57 17.39 -0.14
N THR A 115 1.54 17.87 -1.38
CA THR A 115 2.09 17.14 -2.52
C THR A 115 3.45 17.72 -2.86
N VAL A 116 4.46 16.87 -2.94
CA VAL A 116 5.85 17.24 -3.18
C VAL A 116 6.32 16.51 -4.44
N SER A 117 6.79 17.27 -5.43
CA SER A 117 7.39 16.74 -6.66
C SER A 117 8.89 17.01 -6.65
N LEU A 118 9.70 15.98 -6.82
CA LEU A 118 11.16 16.06 -6.75
C LEU A 118 11.81 15.26 -7.88
N PRO A 119 12.94 15.72 -8.45
CA PRO A 119 13.72 14.89 -9.35
C PRO A 119 14.31 13.69 -8.59
N ARG A 120 14.59 12.60 -9.33
CA ARG A 120 15.28 11.42 -8.79
C ARG A 120 16.81 11.56 -8.97
N PRO A 121 17.65 11.20 -8.00
CA PRO A 121 17.31 10.74 -6.64
C PRO A 121 16.78 11.88 -5.76
N ALA A 122 15.79 11.57 -4.92
CA ALA A 122 15.11 12.59 -4.12
C ALA A 122 15.93 13.11 -2.92
N GLY A 123 16.90 12.33 -2.42
CA GLY A 123 17.74 12.72 -1.28
C GLY A 123 16.98 12.79 0.05
N ILE A 124 15.98 11.94 0.25
CA ILE A 124 15.17 11.88 1.49
C ILE A 124 15.27 10.48 2.07
N THR A 125 15.58 10.41 3.36
CA THR A 125 15.61 9.17 4.14
C THR A 125 14.30 9.02 4.90
N PHE A 126 13.67 7.85 4.77
CA PHE A 126 12.44 7.50 5.46
C PHE A 126 12.68 6.38 6.47
N SER A 127 11.96 6.40 7.59
CA SER A 127 11.96 5.32 8.59
C SER A 127 10.57 5.18 9.21
N PRO A 128 10.12 3.96 9.55
CA PRO A 128 8.92 3.77 10.35
C PRO A 128 9.11 4.31 11.78
N ASP A 129 8.06 4.90 12.35
CA ASP A 129 8.00 5.26 13.77
C ASP A 129 7.42 4.12 14.64
N SER A 130 7.39 4.31 15.96
CA SER A 130 6.84 3.36 16.93
C SER A 130 5.34 3.06 16.74
N LYS A 131 4.62 3.92 16.00
CA LYS A 131 3.20 3.74 15.64
C LYS A 131 3.03 3.08 14.26
N GLY A 132 4.13 2.77 13.57
CA GLY A 132 4.14 2.18 12.23
C GLY A 132 3.94 3.18 11.09
N PHE A 133 3.97 4.49 11.36
CA PHE A 133 3.94 5.51 10.32
C PHE A 133 5.32 5.71 9.71
N VAL A 134 5.38 5.79 8.39
CA VAL A 134 6.64 6.07 7.69
C VAL A 134 6.89 7.56 7.68
N ARG A 135 7.99 8.02 8.27
CA ARG A 135 8.33 9.44 8.42
C ARG A 135 9.60 9.83 7.69
N VAL A 136 9.67 11.10 7.31
CA VAL A 136 10.91 11.74 6.86
C VAL A 136 11.85 11.93 8.05
N VAL A 137 13.02 11.29 8.02
CA VAL A 137 14.02 11.36 9.08
C VAL A 137 15.13 12.34 8.73
N GLU A 138 15.62 12.25 7.50
CA GLU A 138 16.75 13.05 7.03
C GLU A 138 16.49 13.54 5.60
N ILE A 139 17.01 14.72 5.30
CA ILE A 139 17.01 15.32 3.97
C ILE A 139 18.44 15.74 3.65
N ASP A 140 19.00 15.19 2.57
CA ASP A 140 20.34 15.54 2.11
C ASP A 140 20.36 16.97 1.57
N LYS A 141 21.19 17.81 2.20
CA LYS A 141 21.36 19.24 1.90
C LYS A 141 21.85 19.49 0.47
N ASN A 142 22.58 18.54 -0.11
CA ASN A 142 23.17 18.68 -1.44
C ASN A 142 22.20 18.32 -2.58
N THR A 143 20.96 17.95 -2.26
CA THR A 143 19.95 17.53 -3.24
C THR A 143 18.88 18.61 -3.44
N ALA A 144 18.05 18.43 -4.47
CA ALA A 144 16.94 19.34 -4.76
C ALA A 144 15.95 19.44 -3.58
N SER A 145 15.72 18.36 -2.85
CA SER A 145 14.87 18.36 -1.65
C SER A 145 15.48 19.18 -0.52
N GLY A 146 16.80 19.08 -0.29
CA GLY A 146 17.54 19.91 0.67
C GLY A 146 17.45 21.39 0.35
N GLN A 147 17.63 21.76 -0.92
CA GLN A 147 17.48 23.15 -1.38
C GLN A 147 16.05 23.68 -1.18
N LEU A 148 15.03 22.89 -1.56
CA LEU A 148 13.63 23.28 -1.38
C LEU A 148 13.25 23.38 0.09
N SER A 149 13.74 22.48 0.94
CA SER A 149 13.52 22.53 2.39
C SER A 149 14.16 23.78 3.00
N ALA A 150 15.39 24.14 2.60
CA ALA A 150 16.04 25.36 3.02
C ALA A 150 15.27 26.62 2.58
N LEU A 151 14.82 26.67 1.32
CA LEU A 151 14.00 27.78 0.80
C LEU A 151 12.65 27.89 1.51
N SER A 152 12.03 26.76 1.86
CA SER A 152 10.77 26.75 2.61
C SER A 152 10.96 27.32 4.01
N ARG A 153 12.09 27.05 4.69
CA ARG A 153 12.41 27.61 6.01
C ARG A 153 12.62 29.13 5.97
N LEU A 154 13.16 29.65 4.87
CA LEU A 154 13.34 31.09 4.68
C LEU A 154 12.03 31.84 4.39
N GLY A 155 10.90 31.13 4.22
CA GLY A 155 9.60 31.74 3.95
C GLY A 155 9.47 32.37 2.55
N VAL A 156 10.45 32.15 1.68
CA VAL A 156 10.54 32.79 0.34
C VAL A 156 9.45 32.27 -0.60
N LYS A 157 8.98 31.03 -0.42
CA LYS A 157 7.92 30.42 -1.22
C LYS A 157 6.82 29.84 -0.32
N LYS A 158 5.86 30.70 0.06
CA LYS A 158 4.57 30.24 0.58
C LYS A 158 3.82 29.55 -0.55
N GLY A 159 3.86 28.21 -0.60
CA GLY A 159 3.03 27.43 -1.53
C GLY A 159 3.75 26.32 -2.30
N VAL A 160 5.08 26.29 -2.33
CA VAL A 160 5.79 25.11 -2.86
C VAL A 160 5.91 24.09 -1.75
N GLY A 161 5.22 22.96 -1.90
CA GLY A 161 5.32 21.84 -0.97
C GLY A 161 6.77 21.34 -0.93
N ALA A 162 7.47 21.63 0.15
CA ALA A 162 8.78 21.05 0.44
C ALA A 162 8.61 20.04 1.56
N ALA A 163 9.27 18.89 1.43
CA ALA A 163 9.34 17.90 2.49
C ALA A 163 10.10 18.48 3.71
N MET A 164 9.60 18.15 4.90
CA MET A 164 10.24 18.48 6.17
C MET A 164 10.44 17.21 7.00
N ILE A 165 11.47 17.26 7.85
CA ILE A 165 11.71 16.22 8.85
C ILE A 165 10.47 16.10 9.75
N GLY A 166 10.03 14.87 9.98
CA GLY A 166 8.84 14.54 10.76
C GLY A 166 7.54 14.41 9.95
N ASP A 167 7.51 14.86 8.68
CA ASP A 167 6.36 14.66 7.79
C ASP A 167 6.11 13.14 7.58
N ILE A 168 4.84 12.74 7.53
CA ILE A 168 4.41 11.34 7.37
C ILE A 168 4.18 11.05 5.88
N LEU A 169 4.79 10.00 5.34
CA LEU A 169 4.57 9.54 3.98
C LEU A 169 3.21 8.83 3.85
N ARG A 170 2.32 9.36 3.01
CA ARG A 170 0.97 8.82 2.78
C ARG A 170 0.83 8.11 1.46
N ALA A 171 1.48 8.64 0.42
CA ALA A 171 1.54 7.99 -0.87
C ALA A 171 2.80 8.40 -1.63
N VAL A 172 3.22 7.57 -2.57
CA VAL A 172 4.39 7.82 -3.41
C VAL A 172 4.21 7.26 -4.81
N THR A 173 4.67 7.99 -5.82
CA THR A 173 4.72 7.47 -7.19
C THR A 173 5.81 6.41 -7.33
N THR A 174 5.42 5.25 -7.81
CA THR A 174 6.31 4.11 -8.04
C THR A 174 6.04 3.51 -9.41
N THR A 175 7.01 2.79 -9.94
CA THR A 175 6.91 2.19 -11.27
C THR A 175 6.58 0.70 -11.14
N THR A 176 5.60 0.27 -11.92
CA THR A 176 5.18 -1.12 -12.09
C THR A 176 5.30 -1.53 -13.55
N LEU A 177 5.33 -2.84 -13.81
CA LEU A 177 5.24 -3.37 -15.17
C LEU A 177 3.78 -3.68 -15.48
N ASP A 178 3.29 -3.09 -16.55
CA ASP A 178 2.02 -3.44 -17.16
C ASP A 178 2.27 -4.57 -18.16
N VAL A 179 1.93 -5.80 -17.76
CA VAL A 179 2.15 -7.01 -18.53
C VAL A 179 0.81 -7.43 -19.13
N PRO A 180 0.64 -7.40 -20.47
CA PRO A 180 -0.61 -7.84 -21.07
C PRO A 180 -0.83 -9.33 -20.83
N VAL A 181 -2.09 -9.75 -20.79
CA VAL A 181 -2.48 -11.14 -20.54
C VAL A 181 -1.85 -12.09 -21.57
N THR A 182 -1.77 -11.65 -22.83
CA THR A 182 -1.14 -12.42 -23.91
C THR A 182 0.34 -12.69 -23.63
N ALA A 183 1.11 -11.67 -23.24
CA ALA A 183 2.52 -11.81 -22.88
C ALA A 183 2.74 -12.77 -21.70
N SER A 184 1.83 -12.75 -20.73
CA SER A 184 1.87 -13.65 -19.57
C SER A 184 1.66 -15.11 -19.96
N LEU A 185 0.90 -15.38 -21.03
CA LEU A 185 0.57 -16.73 -21.49
C LEU A 185 1.58 -17.28 -22.49
N THR A 186 2.09 -16.45 -23.40
CA THR A 186 3.03 -16.88 -24.44
C THR A 186 4.49 -16.78 -24.03
N GLY A 187 4.80 -16.08 -22.93
CA GLY A 187 6.16 -15.75 -22.52
C GLY A 187 6.82 -14.70 -23.41
N GLU A 188 6.09 -14.15 -24.37
CA GLU A 188 6.57 -13.09 -25.25
C GLU A 188 6.47 -11.75 -24.51
N LEU A 189 7.61 -11.12 -24.21
CA LEU A 189 7.66 -9.83 -23.51
C LEU A 189 7.21 -8.63 -24.39
N SER A 190 6.66 -8.90 -25.58
CA SER A 190 6.17 -7.85 -26.46
C SER A 190 4.96 -7.14 -25.83
N GLY A 191 5.01 -5.81 -25.85
CA GLY A 191 3.95 -4.98 -25.27
C GLY A 191 4.03 -4.77 -23.76
N VAL A 192 5.04 -5.29 -23.06
CA VAL A 192 5.28 -4.93 -21.65
C VAL A 192 5.66 -3.46 -21.58
N LYS A 193 4.90 -2.68 -20.81
CA LYS A 193 5.12 -1.25 -20.63
C LYS A 193 5.39 -0.92 -19.17
N ARG A 194 6.21 0.08 -18.92
CA ARG A 194 6.37 0.64 -17.56
C ARG A 194 5.19 1.57 -17.28
N ARG A 195 4.59 1.43 -16.10
CA ARG A 195 3.46 2.24 -15.62
C ARG A 195 3.80 2.88 -14.28
N VAL A 196 3.72 4.20 -14.21
CA VAL A 196 3.79 4.97 -12.97
C VAL A 196 2.43 4.89 -12.30
N VAL A 197 2.41 4.48 -11.04
CA VAL A 197 1.20 4.38 -10.20
C VAL A 197 1.43 5.14 -8.89
N LEU A 198 0.35 5.63 -8.29
CA LEU A 198 0.39 6.20 -6.94
C LEU A 198 0.23 5.07 -5.92
N PHE A 199 1.32 4.70 -5.26
CA PHE A 199 1.34 3.69 -4.22
C PHE A 199 0.88 4.30 -2.89
N GLY A 200 -0.16 3.72 -2.29
CA GLY A 200 -0.65 4.13 -0.97
C GLY A 200 0.17 3.47 0.13
N VAL A 201 0.71 4.27 1.04
CA VAL A 201 1.61 3.79 2.11
C VAL A 201 0.84 3.33 3.36
N ASP A 202 -0.41 3.78 3.51
CA ASP A 202 -1.22 3.47 4.67
C ASP A 202 -1.43 1.97 4.86
N GLN A 203 -1.13 1.49 6.07
CA GLN A 203 -1.25 0.08 6.48
C GLN A 203 -0.36 -0.89 5.68
N GLU A 204 0.59 -0.39 4.89
CA GLU A 204 1.54 -1.25 4.18
C GLU A 204 2.79 -1.52 5.03
N PRO A 205 3.30 -2.75 5.03
CA PRO A 205 4.53 -3.07 5.77
C PRO A 205 5.73 -2.32 5.18
N TRP A 206 6.69 -1.96 6.04
CA TRP A 206 7.88 -1.19 5.65
C TRP A 206 8.66 -1.81 4.48
N SER A 207 8.74 -3.14 4.40
CA SER A 207 9.39 -3.84 3.28
C SER A 207 8.77 -3.52 1.92
N ARG A 208 7.44 -3.37 1.84
CA ARG A 208 6.75 -2.98 0.60
C ARG A 208 6.91 -1.49 0.31
N VAL A 209 6.87 -0.65 1.34
CA VAL A 209 7.04 0.80 1.20
C VAL A 209 8.45 1.14 0.71
N SER A 210 9.48 0.58 1.34
CA SER A 210 10.89 0.75 0.93
C SER A 210 11.12 0.23 -0.48
N THR A 211 10.54 -0.92 -0.84
CA THR A 211 10.57 -1.42 -2.22
C THR A 211 9.90 -0.45 -3.20
N ALA A 212 8.75 0.13 -2.85
CA ALA A 212 8.06 1.10 -3.69
C ALA A 212 8.86 2.40 -3.86
N LEU A 213 9.55 2.87 -2.81
CA LEU A 213 10.44 4.03 -2.83
C LEU A 213 11.69 3.79 -3.69
N ALA A 214 12.29 2.60 -3.57
CA ALA A 214 13.44 2.20 -4.37
C ALA A 214 13.07 1.96 -5.85
N LYS A 215 11.82 1.60 -6.12
CA LYS A 215 11.30 1.44 -7.48
C LYS A 215 11.12 2.80 -8.16
N GLY A 216 11.85 2.95 -9.26
CA GLY A 216 11.73 4.07 -10.15
C GLY A 216 13.09 4.44 -10.72
N SER A 217 13.06 5.03 -11.90
CA SER A 217 14.24 5.46 -12.64
C SER A 217 14.10 6.92 -13.03
N VAL A 218 15.21 7.57 -13.36
CA VAL A 218 15.20 8.97 -13.83
C VAL A 218 14.32 9.12 -15.09
N SER A 219 14.25 8.09 -15.94
CA SER A 219 13.38 8.07 -17.13
C SER A 219 11.88 8.02 -16.82
N ASP A 220 11.48 7.64 -15.60
CA ASP A 220 10.06 7.66 -15.21
C ASP A 220 9.58 9.08 -14.83
N GLY A 221 10.50 10.05 -14.77
CA GLY A 221 10.26 11.44 -14.39
C GLY A 221 10.36 11.69 -12.88
N ASP A 222 9.82 12.83 -12.46
CA ASP A 222 9.84 13.26 -11.07
C ASP A 222 9.11 12.28 -10.14
N LEU A 223 9.67 12.12 -8.94
CA LEU A 223 9.04 11.46 -7.81
C LEU A 223 8.02 12.42 -7.19
N VAL A 224 6.74 12.08 -7.33
CA VAL A 224 5.65 12.72 -6.60
C VAL A 224 5.36 11.94 -5.32
N MET A 225 5.33 12.65 -4.19
CA MET A 225 4.96 12.12 -2.87
C MET A 225 3.83 12.94 -2.27
N VAL A 226 2.98 12.25 -1.53
CA VAL A 226 1.96 12.86 -0.68
C VAL A 226 2.42 12.69 0.75
N LEU A 227 2.69 13.80 1.42
CA LEU A 227 3.12 13.83 2.80
C LEU A 227 2.03 14.46 3.66
N GLU A 228 1.87 13.99 4.89
CA GLU A 228 1.03 14.61 5.91
C GLU A 228 1.92 15.31 6.92
N ARG A 229 1.79 16.64 6.98
CA ARG A 229 2.48 17.48 7.95
C ARG A 229 1.67 17.57 9.23
N PRO A 230 2.19 17.08 10.37
CA PRO A 230 1.55 17.31 11.67
C PRO A 230 1.53 18.82 11.99
N GLY A 231 0.46 19.28 12.62
CA GLY A 231 0.43 20.61 13.24
C GLY A 231 1.41 20.70 14.42
N GLU A 232 1.74 21.92 14.83
CA GLU A 232 2.77 22.20 15.85
C GLU A 232 2.57 21.39 17.14
N GLU A 233 1.33 21.22 17.59
CA GLU A 233 1.00 20.48 18.81
C GLU A 233 1.19 18.95 18.67
N SER A 234 0.97 18.41 17.48
CA SER A 234 1.11 16.97 17.20
C SER A 234 2.56 16.56 16.91
N ALA A 235 3.35 17.45 16.32
CA ALA A 235 4.75 17.19 15.97
C ALA A 235 5.63 16.97 17.21
N ALA A 236 5.37 17.69 18.31
CA ALA A 236 6.20 17.67 19.51
C ALA A 236 5.99 16.42 20.39
N ARG A 237 4.86 15.72 20.27
CA ARG A 237 4.51 14.60 21.18
C ARG A 237 4.89 13.22 20.66
N ASP A 238 4.98 13.07 19.34
CA ASP A 238 4.98 11.74 18.71
C ASP A 238 6.30 11.36 18.03
N PHE A 239 7.25 12.28 17.92
CA PHE A 239 8.53 12.00 17.25
C PHE A 239 9.57 11.52 18.26
N GLN A 240 9.44 10.26 18.68
CA GLN A 240 10.54 9.50 19.25
C GLN A 240 10.98 8.50 18.18
N ILE A 241 12.15 8.75 17.59
CA ILE A 241 12.84 7.70 16.85
C ILE A 241 13.33 6.76 17.93
N ASP A 242 12.75 5.57 18.01
CA ASP A 242 13.29 4.51 18.85
C ASP A 242 14.66 4.13 18.24
N GLU A 243 15.72 4.80 18.69
CA GLU A 243 17.12 4.40 18.43
C GLU A 243 17.39 2.95 18.91
N GLU A 244 16.50 2.39 19.73
CA GLU A 244 16.54 1.02 20.27
C GLU A 244 15.77 -0.04 19.48
N LEU A 245 15.17 0.28 18.32
CA LEU A 245 14.76 -0.79 17.40
C LEU A 245 16.04 -1.39 16.80
N GLY A 246 16.60 -2.38 17.50
CA GLY A 246 17.79 -3.18 17.16
C GLY A 246 17.68 -3.86 15.80
N LEU A 247 17.65 -3.06 14.74
CA LEU A 247 18.02 -3.45 13.42
C LEU A 247 19.54 -3.57 13.48
N ASP A 248 20.01 -4.79 13.75
CA ASP A 248 21.42 -5.14 13.63
C ASP A 248 21.93 -4.49 12.33
N GLU A 249 22.99 -3.69 12.43
CA GLU A 249 23.57 -2.96 11.28
C GLU A 249 23.89 -3.91 10.11
N ASP A 250 24.08 -5.20 10.43
CA ASP A 250 24.30 -6.33 9.52
C ASP A 250 23.06 -6.76 8.70
N SER A 251 21.86 -6.29 9.06
CA SER A 251 20.59 -6.58 8.36
C SER A 251 20.21 -5.53 7.31
N LEU A 252 20.93 -4.40 7.25
CA LEU A 252 20.80 -3.47 6.16
C LEU A 252 21.50 -4.06 4.92
N PRO A 253 20.82 -4.15 3.76
CA PRO A 253 21.45 -4.66 2.55
C PRO A 253 22.65 -3.77 2.22
N SER A 254 23.85 -4.35 2.27
CA SER A 254 25.09 -3.65 1.96
C SER A 254 24.92 -2.92 0.63
N ARG A 255 25.30 -1.64 0.61
CA ARG A 255 25.06 -0.68 -0.48
C ARG A 255 25.91 -0.95 -1.73
N GLU A 256 26.29 -2.19 -1.97
CA GLU A 256 26.96 -2.66 -3.18
C GLU A 256 25.94 -3.31 -4.11
N GLY A 257 25.45 -2.56 -5.10
CA GLY A 257 25.11 -3.02 -6.46
C GLY A 257 24.36 -4.35 -6.68
N GLY A 258 23.70 -4.90 -5.66
CA GLY A 258 23.12 -6.24 -5.68
C GLY A 258 21.81 -6.24 -6.44
N ILE A 259 21.78 -6.99 -7.54
CA ILE A 259 20.55 -7.46 -8.17
C ILE A 259 19.68 -8.07 -7.07
N TYR A 260 18.49 -7.48 -6.85
CA TYR A 260 17.53 -7.98 -5.88
C TYR A 260 17.15 -9.42 -6.26
N ASP A 261 17.67 -10.39 -5.51
CA ASP A 261 17.28 -11.80 -5.61
C ASP A 261 16.08 -12.00 -4.67
N PRO A 262 14.85 -12.19 -5.19
CA PRO A 262 13.62 -12.26 -4.37
C PRO A 262 13.50 -13.56 -3.53
N VAL A 263 14.61 -14.21 -3.20
CA VAL A 263 14.68 -15.61 -2.80
C VAL A 263 15.12 -15.81 -1.34
N SER A 264 15.45 -14.76 -0.59
CA SER A 264 15.98 -14.88 0.78
C SER A 264 14.94 -14.92 1.91
N ASP A 265 13.64 -14.92 1.61
CA ASP A 265 12.60 -15.03 2.65
C ASP A 265 12.36 -16.51 3.03
N GLU A 266 13.22 -17.06 3.90
CA GLU A 266 13.21 -18.49 4.30
C GLU A 266 11.88 -18.95 4.91
N LYS A 267 11.15 -18.07 5.61
CA LYS A 267 9.83 -18.40 6.18
C LYS A 267 8.73 -18.60 5.12
N GLY A 268 8.86 -17.96 3.97
CA GLY A 268 7.98 -18.18 2.82
C GLY A 268 8.25 -19.51 2.12
N ARG A 269 9.51 -19.97 2.11
CA ARG A 269 9.90 -21.22 1.43
C ARG A 269 9.39 -22.47 2.13
N GLU A 270 9.35 -22.49 3.47
CA GLU A 270 8.81 -23.67 4.18
C GLU A 270 7.32 -23.84 3.89
N SER A 271 6.54 -22.77 3.97
CA SER A 271 5.10 -22.83 3.72
C SER A 271 4.75 -23.09 2.24
N PHE A 272 5.55 -22.57 1.31
CA PHE A 272 5.35 -22.80 -0.13
C PHE A 272 5.76 -24.22 -0.57
N ASN A 273 6.83 -24.78 0.01
CA ASN A 273 7.24 -26.16 -0.26
C ASN A 273 6.18 -27.16 0.19
N TRP A 274 5.56 -26.97 1.37
CA TRP A 274 4.48 -27.85 1.82
C TRP A 274 3.26 -27.83 0.91
N LEU A 275 2.84 -26.66 0.42
CA LEU A 275 1.69 -26.52 -0.48
C LEU A 275 1.93 -27.22 -1.83
N LEU A 276 3.13 -27.12 -2.39
CA LEU A 276 3.50 -27.83 -3.62
C LEU A 276 3.61 -29.35 -3.41
N LEU A 277 4.12 -29.78 -2.25
CA LEU A 277 4.24 -31.21 -1.91
C LEU A 277 2.85 -31.84 -1.73
N PHE A 278 1.93 -31.17 -1.02
CA PHE A 278 0.56 -31.65 -0.89
C PHE A 278 -0.22 -31.59 -2.21
N GLY A 279 -0.04 -30.53 -3.00
CA GLY A 279 -0.68 -30.41 -4.32
C GLY A 279 -0.24 -31.52 -5.28
N SER A 280 1.06 -31.82 -5.33
CA SER A 280 1.60 -32.88 -6.20
C SER A 280 1.21 -34.29 -5.77
N LEU A 281 1.17 -34.58 -4.45
CA LEU A 281 0.64 -35.86 -3.95
C LEU A 281 -0.84 -36.05 -4.26
N SER A 282 -1.64 -34.99 -4.16
CA SER A 282 -3.07 -35.02 -4.49
C SER A 282 -3.29 -35.40 -5.96
N PHE A 283 -2.50 -34.80 -6.85
CA PHE A 283 -2.56 -35.07 -8.28
C PHE A 283 -2.11 -36.50 -8.63
N LEU A 284 -1.05 -37.00 -8.00
CA LEU A 284 -0.58 -38.38 -8.13
C LEU A 284 -1.61 -39.39 -7.64
N SER A 285 -2.26 -39.12 -6.51
CA SER A 285 -3.34 -39.96 -6.00
C SER A 285 -4.50 -40.04 -7.00
N LEU A 286 -4.84 -38.93 -7.66
CA LEU A 286 -5.95 -38.86 -8.60
C LEU A 286 -5.66 -39.68 -9.88
N ILE A 287 -4.42 -39.67 -10.36
CA ILE A 287 -3.95 -40.52 -11.46
C ILE A 287 -4.02 -42.00 -11.06
N LEU A 288 -3.57 -42.36 -9.86
CA LEU A 288 -3.58 -43.75 -9.38
C LEU A 288 -5.01 -44.29 -9.20
N THR A 289 -5.97 -43.47 -8.79
CA THR A 289 -7.38 -43.89 -8.62
C THR A 289 -8.19 -43.87 -9.92
N GLY A 290 -7.78 -43.08 -10.93
CA GLY A 290 -8.51 -42.93 -12.20
C GLY A 290 -8.23 -44.00 -13.24
N PHE A 291 -7.24 -44.88 -13.01
CA PHE A 291 -6.82 -45.93 -13.94
C PHE A 291 -7.03 -47.36 -13.40
N SER A 292 -7.86 -47.54 -12.37
CA SER A 292 -8.28 -48.86 -11.87
C SER A 292 -9.70 -49.21 -12.27
#